data_AF-A0A427XPV4-F1
#
_entry.id   AF-A0A427XPV4-F1
#
_cell.length_a   1.000
_cell.length_b   1.000
_cell.length_c   1.000
_cell.angle_alpha   90.00
_cell.angle_beta   90.00
_cell.angle_gamma   90.00
#
_symmetry.space_group_name_H-M   'P 1'
#
loop_
_entity.id
_entity.type
_entity.pdbx_description
1 polymer ?
#
loop_
_entity_poly.entity_id
_entity_poly.type
_entity_poly.pdbx_seq_one_letter_code
_entity_poly.pdbx_strand_id
1 'polypeptide(L)'
;MPGADGIAGSIGPVAHSHRDLELFLSAVLHGRPWENDVSIPPLPWRPVGSDGFGAESLGWSGTQCPLRIGVMREDGKVRPLAPVRQALEDIVARFRCLPAVELVEMQPTWYNDHWNLIALDGEPMLPLTEWIANQAKAQDVHGTWKLKPQLACERDTFRARFMSDIKDRKIDVFYVLCTEYNPFPCSHGVTTLKQAQDPSGARCHDTRTRAVHGVRTPNLLTAGATAFTATTNFTGHPALTIPVGKLCPLPVDRVSAADDSILLPVGMMIVGKYWDETTLFRVADAWEGSYDWTALS
;
A
#
# COMPACT_ATOMS: atom_id res chain seq x y z
N MET A 1 11.35 -7.25 -15.74
CA MET A 1 12.60 -8.04 -15.79
C MET A 1 12.33 -9.25 -16.68
N PRO A 2 13.05 -9.43 -17.80
CA PRO A 2 12.82 -10.56 -18.70
C PRO A 2 12.83 -11.89 -17.94
N GLY A 3 11.79 -12.70 -18.08
CA GLY A 3 11.67 -14.02 -17.44
C GLY A 3 10.91 -14.05 -16.10
N ALA A 4 10.61 -12.90 -15.51
CA ALA A 4 9.84 -12.73 -14.27
C ALA A 4 8.49 -12.05 -14.53
N ASP A 5 7.71 -12.56 -15.48
CA ASP A 5 6.49 -11.92 -15.99
C ASP A 5 5.26 -12.03 -15.07
N GLY A 6 5.42 -12.63 -13.88
CA GLY A 6 4.34 -12.85 -12.92
C GLY A 6 3.85 -11.57 -12.25
N ILE A 7 4.76 -10.75 -11.75
CA ILE A 7 4.47 -9.45 -11.13
C ILE A 7 5.43 -8.44 -11.76
N ALA A 8 4.88 -7.41 -12.42
CA ALA A 8 5.71 -6.42 -13.08
C ALA A 8 6.44 -5.56 -12.04
N GLY A 9 7.74 -5.36 -12.23
CA GLY A 9 8.48 -4.35 -11.49
C GLY A 9 8.04 -2.95 -11.91
N SER A 10 8.03 -2.02 -10.97
CA SER A 10 7.77 -0.59 -11.20
C SER A 10 8.89 0.24 -10.60
N ILE A 11 9.15 1.41 -11.20
CA ILE A 11 10.12 2.40 -10.72
C ILE A 11 9.38 3.72 -10.60
N GLY A 12 9.50 4.38 -9.45
CA GLY A 12 8.87 5.68 -9.19
C GLY A 12 9.77 6.59 -8.38
N PRO A 13 9.59 7.93 -8.49
CA PRO A 13 10.36 8.89 -7.71
C PRO A 13 9.95 8.90 -6.23
N VAL A 14 10.90 9.30 -5.38
CA VAL A 14 10.67 9.69 -3.99
C VAL A 14 11.16 11.13 -3.84
N ALA A 15 10.32 12.02 -3.32
CA ALA A 15 10.63 13.43 -3.20
C ALA A 15 9.95 14.06 -1.97
N HIS A 16 10.29 15.31 -1.67
CA HIS A 16 9.75 16.04 -0.53
C HIS A 16 8.49 16.84 -0.84
N SER A 17 8.17 17.03 -2.13
CA SER A 17 6.96 17.71 -2.58
C SER A 17 6.31 16.95 -3.72
N HIS A 18 4.99 17.05 -3.81
CA HIS A 18 4.23 16.55 -4.94
C HIS A 18 4.77 17.11 -6.27
N ARG A 19 5.07 18.42 -6.30
CA ARG A 19 5.57 19.12 -7.48
C ARG A 19 6.83 18.48 -8.06
N ASP A 20 7.73 17.99 -7.20
CA ASP A 20 8.96 17.33 -7.64
C ASP A 20 8.69 15.94 -8.24
N LEU A 21 7.71 15.20 -7.69
CA LEU A 21 7.27 13.92 -8.25
C LEU A 21 6.68 14.12 -9.65
N GLU A 22 5.80 15.12 -9.79
CA GLU A 22 5.16 15.47 -11.07
C GLU A 22 6.21 15.92 -12.10
N LEU A 23 7.15 16.78 -11.69
CA LEU A 23 8.24 17.25 -12.55
C LEU A 23 9.11 16.09 -13.05
N PHE A 24 9.47 15.16 -12.17
CA PHE A 24 10.30 14.02 -12.53
C PHE A 24 9.60 13.14 -13.58
N LEU A 25 8.37 12.70 -13.30
CA LEU A 25 7.65 11.79 -14.21
C LEU A 25 7.25 12.48 -15.51
N SER A 26 6.83 13.73 -15.46
CA SER A 26 6.57 14.50 -16.68
C SER A 26 7.84 14.61 -17.53
N ALA A 27 9.00 14.94 -16.95
CA ALA A 27 10.26 15.01 -17.69
C ALA A 27 10.65 13.66 -18.33
N VAL A 28 10.50 12.55 -17.59
CA VAL A 28 10.77 11.20 -18.10
C VAL A 28 9.86 10.87 -19.30
N LEU A 29 8.55 11.11 -19.20
CA LEU A 29 7.61 10.81 -20.29
C LEU A 29 7.80 11.73 -21.51
N HIS A 30 8.24 12.98 -21.31
CA HIS A 30 8.63 13.86 -22.44
C HIS A 30 9.85 13.33 -23.21
N GLY A 31 10.70 12.53 -22.57
CA GLY A 31 11.79 11.80 -23.20
C GLY A 31 11.35 10.63 -24.09
N ARG A 32 10.04 10.34 -24.18
CA ARG A 32 9.44 9.28 -25.01
C ARG A 32 10.15 7.93 -24.83
N PRO A 33 10.21 7.39 -23.60
CA PRO A 33 11.00 6.20 -23.29
C PRO A 33 10.60 4.96 -24.11
N TRP A 34 9.35 4.90 -24.57
CA TRP A 34 8.83 3.88 -25.48
C TRP A 34 9.54 3.81 -26.86
N GLU A 35 10.31 4.83 -27.24
CA GLU A 35 11.13 4.76 -28.47
C GLU A 35 12.39 3.92 -28.29
N ASN A 36 12.86 3.78 -27.05
CA ASN A 36 14.05 3.03 -26.70
C ASN A 36 13.72 1.66 -26.08
N ASP A 37 12.53 1.50 -25.49
CA ASP A 37 12.07 0.27 -24.87
C ASP A 37 10.65 -0.09 -25.34
N VAL A 38 10.54 -1.20 -26.07
CA VAL A 38 9.28 -1.69 -26.66
C VAL A 38 8.26 -2.16 -25.61
N SER A 39 8.71 -2.41 -24.38
CA SER A 39 7.83 -2.87 -23.29
C SER A 39 7.04 -1.74 -22.64
N ILE A 40 7.42 -0.48 -22.91
CA ILE A 40 6.77 0.70 -22.35
C ILE A 40 5.65 1.15 -23.31
N PRO A 41 4.40 1.31 -22.84
CA PRO A 41 3.33 1.81 -23.69
C PRO A 41 3.58 3.28 -24.07
N PRO A 42 3.23 3.69 -25.31
CA PRO A 42 3.44 5.07 -25.78
C PRO A 42 2.40 6.04 -25.21
N LEU A 43 2.46 6.26 -23.89
CA LEU A 43 1.55 7.14 -23.15
C LEU A 43 2.28 8.44 -22.76
N PRO A 44 1.98 9.57 -23.41
CA PRO A 44 2.54 10.86 -23.02
C PRO A 44 1.95 11.35 -21.69
N TRP A 45 2.59 12.35 -21.09
CA TRP A 45 2.06 13.02 -19.90
C TRP A 45 0.69 13.67 -20.18
N ARG A 46 -0.30 13.41 -19.34
CA ARG A 46 -1.69 13.89 -19.49
C ARG A 46 -2.10 14.69 -18.25
N PRO A 47 -1.97 16.01 -18.23
CA PRO A 47 -2.32 16.80 -17.05
C PRO A 47 -3.82 16.66 -16.74
N VAL A 48 -4.16 16.61 -15.45
CA VAL A 48 -5.53 16.59 -14.94
C VAL A 48 -5.85 17.95 -14.32
N GLY A 49 -6.95 18.55 -14.75
CA GLY A 49 -7.48 19.80 -14.21
C GLY A 49 -8.14 19.63 -12.84
N SER A 50 -8.44 20.74 -12.17
CA SER A 50 -9.16 20.74 -10.89
C SER A 50 -10.58 20.20 -10.99
N ASP A 51 -11.15 20.22 -12.19
CA ASP A 51 -12.47 19.72 -12.56
C ASP A 51 -12.47 18.22 -12.91
N GLY A 52 -11.31 17.55 -12.85
CA GLY A 52 -11.16 16.13 -13.15
C GLY A 52 -11.14 15.82 -14.63
N PHE A 53 -11.02 16.84 -15.49
CA PHE A 53 -10.80 16.66 -16.92
C PHE A 53 -9.31 16.45 -17.20
N GLY A 54 -9.00 15.42 -17.99
CA GLY A 54 -7.61 15.02 -18.28
C GLY A 54 -7.41 13.54 -18.04
N ALA A 55 -6.28 13.00 -18.50
CA ALA A 55 -5.96 11.56 -18.39
C ALA A 55 -7.11 10.61 -18.78
N GLU A 56 -7.85 10.96 -19.85
CA GLU A 56 -9.03 10.24 -20.36
C GLU A 56 -10.31 10.34 -19.50
N SER A 57 -10.26 11.04 -18.37
CA SER A 57 -11.41 11.39 -17.56
C SER A 57 -12.22 12.56 -18.16
N LEU A 58 -13.55 12.43 -18.14
CA LEU A 58 -14.52 13.45 -18.57
C LEU A 58 -15.10 14.22 -17.37
N GLY A 59 -14.26 14.48 -16.38
CA GLY A 59 -14.65 15.06 -15.09
C GLY A 59 -14.77 14.01 -13.98
N TRP A 60 -14.81 14.48 -12.73
CA TRP A 60 -14.93 13.60 -11.57
C TRP A 60 -16.22 12.78 -11.57
N SER A 61 -16.14 11.56 -11.05
CA SER A 61 -17.20 10.56 -11.19
C SER A 61 -18.32 10.65 -10.13
N GLY A 62 -18.18 11.57 -9.18
CA GLY A 62 -19.13 11.73 -8.08
C GLY A 62 -20.51 12.21 -8.52
N THR A 63 -21.48 12.06 -7.63
CA THR A 63 -22.85 12.56 -7.82
C THR A 63 -22.79 14.08 -7.83
N GLN A 64 -23.02 14.71 -8.98
CA GLN A 64 -22.80 16.15 -9.25
C GLN A 64 -21.34 16.57 -9.54
N CYS A 65 -20.50 15.63 -9.97
CA CYS A 65 -19.09 15.83 -10.35
C CYS A 65 -18.09 16.25 -9.22
N PRO A 66 -18.26 15.91 -7.93
CA PRO A 66 -17.14 15.93 -6.98
C PRO A 66 -16.21 14.72 -7.19
N LEU A 67 -14.97 14.81 -6.72
CA LEU A 67 -14.00 13.70 -6.68
C LEU A 67 -14.56 12.56 -5.83
N ARG A 68 -14.75 11.37 -6.42
CA ARG A 68 -15.26 10.22 -5.66
C ARG A 68 -14.11 9.37 -5.14
N ILE A 69 -14.00 9.34 -3.81
CA ILE A 69 -12.90 8.68 -3.11
C ILE A 69 -13.37 7.40 -2.43
N GLY A 70 -12.74 6.28 -2.78
CA GLY A 70 -12.91 4.99 -2.09
C GLY A 70 -12.14 4.95 -0.77
N VAL A 71 -12.79 4.55 0.32
CA VAL A 71 -12.18 4.42 1.66
C VAL A 71 -12.07 2.96 2.02
N MET A 72 -10.86 2.44 2.16
CA MET A 72 -10.63 1.08 2.66
C MET A 72 -10.00 1.13 4.06
N ARG A 73 -10.74 0.67 5.07
CA ARG A 73 -10.31 0.74 6.48
C ARG A 73 -9.54 -0.47 6.95
N GLU A 74 -10.01 -1.64 6.54
CA GLU A 74 -9.44 -2.92 6.90
C GLU A 74 -9.48 -3.81 5.66
N ASP A 75 -8.46 -4.67 5.52
CA ASP A 75 -8.37 -5.65 4.44
C ASP A 75 -8.95 -7.03 4.80
N GLY A 76 -9.41 -7.19 6.04
CA GLY A 76 -9.84 -8.48 6.57
C GLY A 76 -8.70 -9.47 6.85
N LYS A 77 -7.42 -9.07 6.71
CA LYS A 77 -6.23 -9.89 7.03
C LYS A 77 -5.41 -9.30 8.15
N VAL A 78 -5.02 -8.05 8.01
CA VAL A 78 -4.21 -7.31 8.97
C VAL A 78 -5.04 -6.14 9.48
N ARG A 79 -5.45 -6.27 10.73
CA ARG A 79 -6.14 -5.19 11.42
C ARG A 79 -5.12 -4.09 11.76
N PRO A 80 -5.29 -2.84 11.27
CA PRO A 80 -4.37 -1.77 11.62
C PRO A 80 -4.33 -1.50 13.12
N LEU A 81 -3.28 -0.88 13.61
CA LEU A 81 -3.17 -0.51 15.02
C LEU A 81 -4.21 0.56 15.40
N ALA A 82 -4.55 0.65 16.68
CA ALA A 82 -5.57 1.60 17.14
C ALA A 82 -5.27 3.07 16.79
N PRO A 83 -4.03 3.58 16.94
CA PRO A 83 -3.66 4.95 16.55
C PRO A 83 -3.79 5.18 15.04
N VAL A 84 -3.43 4.17 14.25
CA VAL A 84 -3.56 4.19 12.79
C VAL A 84 -5.03 4.31 12.38
N ARG A 85 -5.91 3.54 13.02
CA ARG A 85 -7.35 3.66 12.76
C ARG A 85 -7.89 5.02 13.18
N GLN A 86 -7.42 5.59 14.28
CA GLN A 86 -7.83 6.94 14.70
C GLN A 86 -7.43 7.98 13.64
N ALA A 87 -6.17 7.94 13.18
CA ALA A 87 -5.73 8.78 12.07
C ALA A 87 -6.59 8.60 10.81
N LEU A 88 -7.07 7.38 10.54
CA LEU A 88 -7.99 7.12 9.43
C LEU A 88 -9.29 7.89 9.60
N GLU A 89 -9.90 7.79 10.77
CA GLU A 89 -11.17 8.45 11.06
C GLU A 89 -11.03 9.96 10.97
N ASP A 90 -9.90 10.51 11.42
CA ASP A 90 -9.64 11.95 11.35
C ASP A 90 -9.54 12.44 9.90
N ILE A 91 -8.84 11.68 9.04
CA ILE A 91 -8.73 11.98 7.61
C ILE A 91 -10.10 11.86 6.92
N VAL A 92 -10.83 10.78 7.20
CA VAL A 92 -12.19 10.58 6.68
C VAL A 92 -13.09 11.74 7.09
N ALA A 93 -13.04 12.16 8.36
CA ALA A 93 -13.86 13.23 8.88
C ALA A 93 -13.58 14.54 8.14
N ARG A 94 -12.31 14.85 7.84
CA ARG A 94 -11.93 16.02 7.03
C ARG A 94 -12.45 15.93 5.61
N PHE A 95 -12.31 14.79 4.95
CA PHE A 95 -12.83 14.62 3.59
C PHE A 95 -14.35 14.78 3.54
N ARG A 96 -15.09 14.33 4.56
CA ARG A 96 -16.55 14.55 4.65
C ARG A 96 -16.94 16.03 4.75
N CYS A 97 -16.04 16.88 5.23
CA CYS A 97 -16.27 18.33 5.31
C CYS A 97 -16.03 19.05 3.97
N LEU A 98 -15.44 18.40 2.96
CA LEU A 98 -15.15 19.00 1.67
C LEU A 98 -16.32 18.81 0.70
N PRO A 99 -16.94 19.87 0.17
CA PRO A 99 -18.02 19.74 -0.81
C PRO A 99 -17.54 19.19 -2.17
N ALA A 100 -16.23 19.24 -2.42
CA ALA A 100 -15.60 18.73 -3.64
C ALA A 100 -15.29 17.22 -3.58
N VAL A 101 -15.62 16.53 -2.48
CA VAL A 101 -15.29 15.12 -2.27
C VAL A 101 -16.53 14.32 -1.89
N GLU A 102 -16.72 13.18 -2.54
CA GLU A 102 -17.72 12.17 -2.18
C GLU A 102 -17.00 10.91 -1.70
N LEU A 103 -17.30 10.43 -0.49
CA LEU A 103 -16.68 9.22 0.06
C LEU A 103 -17.53 7.98 -0.18
N VAL A 104 -16.88 6.88 -0.57
CA VAL A 104 -17.49 5.57 -0.73
C VAL A 104 -16.72 4.55 0.11
N GLU A 105 -17.38 3.91 1.07
CA GLU A 105 -16.76 2.83 1.85
C GLU A 105 -16.52 1.60 0.95
N MET A 106 -15.30 1.08 0.99
CA MET A 106 -14.86 -0.09 0.26
C MET A 106 -14.54 -1.23 1.21
N GLN A 107 -15.05 -2.41 0.87
CA GLN A 107 -14.69 -3.68 1.50
C GLN A 107 -13.96 -4.51 0.45
N PRO A 108 -12.73 -4.96 0.69
CA PRO A 108 -11.95 -5.65 -0.33
C PRO A 108 -12.37 -7.13 -0.39
N THR A 109 -13.45 -7.38 -1.13
CA THR A 109 -14.01 -8.72 -1.36
C THR A 109 -13.06 -9.64 -2.14
N TRP A 110 -12.07 -9.06 -2.80
CA TRP A 110 -11.08 -9.71 -3.66
C TRP A 110 -9.76 -10.04 -2.94
N TYR A 111 -9.62 -9.69 -1.66
CA TYR A 111 -8.34 -9.72 -0.94
C TYR A 111 -7.84 -11.12 -0.53
N ASN A 112 -8.66 -12.17 -0.64
CA ASN A 112 -8.26 -13.51 -0.18
C ASN A 112 -7.32 -14.25 -1.14
N ASP A 113 -7.15 -13.78 -2.38
CA ASP A 113 -6.62 -14.62 -3.47
C ASP A 113 -5.12 -14.40 -3.81
N HIS A 114 -4.43 -13.40 -3.23
CA HIS A 114 -3.09 -12.98 -3.71
C HIS A 114 -1.88 -13.62 -3.01
N TRP A 115 -2.03 -14.20 -1.81
CA TRP A 115 -0.90 -14.65 -0.98
C TRP A 115 -0.16 -15.89 -1.51
N ASN A 116 -0.73 -16.64 -2.46
CA ASN A 116 -0.14 -17.87 -2.97
C ASN A 116 0.86 -17.68 -4.13
N LEU A 117 1.25 -16.45 -4.46
CA LEU A 117 1.84 -16.11 -5.77
C LEU A 117 3.30 -15.63 -5.75
N ILE A 118 4.05 -15.78 -4.65
CA ILE A 118 5.41 -15.21 -4.51
C ILE A 118 6.50 -16.30 -4.62
N ALA A 119 7.51 -16.07 -5.46
CA ALA A 119 8.76 -16.84 -5.53
C ALA A 119 9.97 -15.87 -5.63
N LEU A 120 11.09 -16.18 -4.98
CA LEU A 120 12.32 -15.37 -4.93
C LEU A 120 13.54 -16.21 -5.32
N ASP A 121 14.53 -15.60 -5.99
CA ASP A 121 15.82 -16.24 -6.31
C ASP A 121 16.97 -15.20 -6.39
N GLY A 122 18.21 -15.60 -6.04
CA GLY A 122 19.42 -14.97 -6.60
C GLY A 122 20.45 -14.21 -5.73
N GLU A 123 20.29 -13.99 -4.42
CA GLU A 123 21.31 -13.31 -3.57
C GLU A 123 21.57 -14.02 -2.23
N PRO A 124 22.71 -13.77 -1.53
CA PRO A 124 22.98 -14.36 -0.22
C PRO A 124 21.85 -14.01 0.76
N MET A 125 21.10 -15.03 1.18
CA MET A 125 19.87 -14.82 1.95
C MET A 125 20.20 -14.39 3.38
N LEU A 126 19.66 -13.25 3.80
CA LEU A 126 19.54 -12.91 5.21
C LEU A 126 18.44 -13.78 5.85
N PRO A 127 18.42 -13.98 7.19
CA PRO A 127 17.47 -14.90 7.84
C PRO A 127 15.98 -14.63 7.51
N LEU A 128 15.60 -13.37 7.29
CA LEU A 128 14.24 -13.02 6.87
C LEU A 128 13.98 -13.44 5.40
N THR A 129 14.96 -13.22 4.53
CA THR A 129 14.94 -13.66 3.11
C THR A 129 14.88 -15.18 3.02
N GLU A 130 15.65 -15.89 3.83
CA GLU A 130 15.63 -17.36 3.91
C GLU A 130 14.26 -17.86 4.39
N TRP A 131 13.68 -17.23 5.41
CA TRP A 131 12.35 -17.59 5.91
C TRP A 131 11.26 -17.43 4.84
N ILE A 132 11.25 -16.31 4.09
CA ILE A 132 10.23 -16.08 3.06
C ILE A 132 10.48 -16.93 1.82
N ALA A 133 11.75 -17.14 1.43
CA ALA A 133 12.11 -17.99 0.31
C ALA A 133 11.71 -19.46 0.55
N ASN A 134 11.80 -19.94 1.80
CA ASN A 134 11.33 -21.28 2.18
C ASN A 134 9.81 -21.46 2.10
N GLN A 135 9.03 -20.40 1.92
CA GLN A 135 7.60 -20.51 1.62
C GLN A 135 7.34 -20.79 0.13
N ALA A 136 8.30 -20.50 -0.74
CA ALA A 136 8.20 -20.77 -2.16
C ALA A 136 8.44 -22.26 -2.42
N LYS A 137 7.54 -22.90 -3.18
CA LYS A 137 7.75 -24.26 -3.64
C LYS A 137 8.64 -24.24 -4.88
N ALA A 138 9.85 -24.80 -4.77
CA ALA A 138 10.72 -24.99 -5.92
C ALA A 138 9.98 -25.72 -7.07
N GLN A 139 10.05 -25.16 -8.27
CA GLN A 139 9.48 -25.73 -9.48
C GLN A 139 10.59 -26.04 -10.48
N ASP A 140 10.46 -27.15 -11.19
CA ASP A 140 11.27 -27.41 -12.37
C ASP A 140 10.74 -26.60 -13.57
N VAL A 141 11.46 -26.63 -14.70
CA VAL A 141 11.06 -25.90 -15.91
C VAL A 141 9.68 -26.33 -16.40
N HIS A 142 9.37 -27.63 -16.33
CA HIS A 142 8.08 -28.17 -16.78
C HIS A 142 6.92 -27.78 -15.86
N GLY A 143 7.11 -27.84 -14.55
CA GLY A 143 6.17 -27.35 -13.55
C GLY A 143 5.92 -25.86 -13.72
N THR A 144 6.98 -25.08 -13.92
CA THR A 144 6.90 -23.63 -14.18
C THR A 144 6.11 -23.34 -15.46
N TRP A 145 6.36 -24.07 -16.56
CA TRP A 145 5.64 -23.90 -17.82
C TRP A 145 4.14 -24.22 -17.72
N LYS A 146 3.77 -25.18 -16.86
CA LYS A 146 2.35 -25.51 -16.59
C LYS A 146 1.68 -24.50 -15.67
N LEU A 147 2.37 -24.07 -14.62
CA LEU A 147 1.81 -23.20 -13.58
C LEU A 147 1.74 -21.74 -14.03
N LYS A 148 2.78 -21.21 -14.70
CA LYS A 148 2.83 -19.79 -15.09
C LYS A 148 1.59 -19.32 -15.87
N PRO A 149 1.08 -20.03 -16.88
CA PRO A 149 -0.13 -19.62 -17.59
C PRO A 149 -1.37 -19.61 -16.71
N GLN A 150 -1.49 -20.57 -15.77
CA GLN A 150 -2.61 -20.63 -14.82
C GLN A 150 -2.56 -19.45 -13.86
N LEU A 151 -1.41 -19.19 -13.26
CA LEU A 151 -1.21 -18.06 -12.35
C LEU A 151 -1.38 -16.71 -13.07
N ALA A 152 -0.96 -16.60 -14.33
CA ALA A 152 -1.20 -15.40 -15.15
C ALA A 152 -2.69 -15.20 -15.40
N CYS A 153 -3.44 -16.26 -15.72
CA CYS A 153 -4.89 -16.19 -15.89
C CYS A 153 -5.60 -15.80 -14.59
N GLU A 154 -5.19 -16.36 -13.45
CA GLU A 154 -5.72 -16.00 -12.13
C GLU A 154 -5.43 -14.54 -11.80
N ARG A 155 -4.19 -14.08 -12.02
CA ARG A 155 -3.80 -12.67 -11.85
C ARG A 155 -4.62 -11.75 -12.75
N ASP A 156 -4.77 -12.07 -14.02
CA ASP A 156 -5.48 -11.22 -14.97
C ASP A 156 -7.00 -11.21 -14.69
N THR A 157 -7.55 -12.34 -14.23
CA THR A 157 -8.92 -12.43 -13.70
C THR A 157 -9.08 -11.54 -12.47
N PHE A 158 -8.12 -11.56 -11.56
CA PHE A 158 -8.09 -10.70 -10.38
C PHE A 158 -8.03 -9.21 -10.76
N ARG A 159 -7.17 -8.85 -11.71
CA ARG A 159 -7.08 -7.49 -12.29
C ARG A 159 -8.40 -7.03 -12.87
N ALA A 160 -9.07 -7.88 -13.65
CA ALA A 160 -10.36 -7.57 -14.26
C ALA A 160 -11.46 -7.37 -13.20
N ARG A 161 -11.52 -8.22 -12.17
CA ARG A 161 -12.47 -8.07 -11.06
C ARG A 161 -12.26 -6.79 -10.28
N PHE A 162 -11.01 -6.49 -9.94
CA PHE A 162 -10.62 -5.27 -9.25
C PHE A 162 -11.02 -4.02 -10.05
N MET A 163 -10.72 -4.02 -11.36
CA MET A 163 -11.11 -2.93 -12.26
C MET A 163 -12.63 -2.78 -12.37
N SER A 164 -13.37 -3.88 -12.44
CA SER A 164 -14.85 -3.85 -12.45
C SER A 164 -15.41 -3.23 -11.17
N ASP A 165 -14.93 -3.65 -10.00
CA ASP A 165 -15.42 -3.14 -8.71
C ASP A 165 -15.19 -1.62 -8.56
N ILE A 166 -14.02 -1.12 -8.99
CA ILE A 166 -13.73 0.32 -9.03
C ILE A 166 -14.69 1.04 -9.99
N LYS A 167 -14.88 0.49 -11.19
CA LYS A 167 -15.75 1.08 -12.21
C LYS A 167 -17.21 1.11 -11.77
N ASP A 168 -17.72 0.03 -11.21
CA ASP A 168 -19.12 -0.11 -10.80
C ASP A 168 -19.47 0.84 -9.65
N ARG A 169 -18.52 1.05 -8.73
CA ARG A 169 -18.64 2.05 -7.65
C ARG A 169 -18.33 3.49 -8.10
N LYS A 170 -17.84 3.64 -9.34
CA LYS A 170 -17.41 4.89 -9.96
C LYS A 170 -16.30 5.55 -9.17
N ILE A 171 -15.29 4.83 -8.70
CA ILE A 171 -14.25 5.43 -7.85
C ILE A 171 -13.17 6.09 -8.73
N ASP A 172 -12.79 7.31 -8.40
CA ASP A 172 -11.71 8.04 -9.08
C ASP A 172 -10.34 7.68 -8.51
N VAL A 173 -10.25 7.77 -7.18
CA VAL A 173 -9.08 7.37 -6.38
C VAL A 173 -9.61 6.61 -5.19
N PHE A 174 -8.92 5.59 -4.72
CA PHE A 174 -9.18 5.04 -3.41
C PHE A 174 -7.96 5.19 -2.53
N TYR A 175 -8.17 5.44 -1.23
CA TYR A 175 -7.08 5.46 -0.27
C TYR A 175 -7.17 4.31 0.71
N VAL A 176 -6.00 3.95 1.16
CA VAL A 176 -5.72 3.02 2.23
C VAL A 176 -4.74 3.74 3.15
N LEU A 177 -4.99 3.74 4.45
CA LEU A 177 -3.91 4.10 5.35
C LEU A 177 -2.85 3.00 5.30
N CYS A 178 -1.79 3.27 4.55
CA CYS A 178 -0.58 2.49 4.59
C CYS A 178 0.28 3.06 5.70
N THR A 179 0.11 2.52 6.90
CA THR A 179 1.07 2.85 7.95
C THR A 179 2.20 1.86 7.85
N GLU A 180 3.34 2.32 7.38
CA GLU A 180 4.64 1.72 7.71
C GLU A 180 4.91 1.71 9.22
N TYR A 181 3.97 2.22 10.04
CA TYR A 181 3.86 1.95 11.47
C TYR A 181 3.58 0.46 11.72
N ASN A 182 4.58 -0.35 11.44
CA ASN A 182 4.94 -1.43 12.33
C ASN A 182 5.60 -0.72 13.53
N PRO A 183 5.16 -0.91 14.79
CA PRO A 183 5.84 -0.34 15.96
C PRO A 183 7.30 -0.81 16.10
N PHE A 184 7.70 -1.73 15.23
CA PHE A 184 9.06 -1.93 14.82
C PHE A 184 9.30 -1.10 13.54
N PRO A 185 9.82 0.16 13.59
CA PRO A 185 10.91 0.43 12.66
C PRO A 185 11.81 -0.78 12.85
N CYS A 186 12.06 -1.58 11.80
CA CYS A 186 12.86 -2.80 11.93
C CYS A 186 14.16 -2.39 12.62
N SER A 187 14.20 -2.46 13.95
CA SER A 187 15.28 -1.87 14.68
C SER A 187 16.43 -2.76 14.33
N HIS A 188 17.54 -2.14 13.98
CA HIS A 188 18.74 -2.83 13.54
C HIS A 188 19.09 -3.87 14.63
N GLY A 189 18.60 -5.11 14.53
CA GLY A 189 18.69 -6.14 15.58
C GLY A 189 17.44 -6.92 16.04
N VAL A 190 16.19 -6.67 15.61
CA VAL A 190 15.03 -7.50 16.09
C VAL A 190 15.03 -8.95 15.57
N THR A 191 15.95 -9.31 14.68
CA THR A 191 16.12 -10.70 14.23
C THR A 191 16.62 -11.63 15.34
N THR A 192 17.00 -11.10 16.50
CA THR A 192 17.49 -11.89 17.65
C THR A 192 16.84 -11.48 18.97
N LEU A 193 15.52 -11.62 19.10
CA LEU A 193 14.98 -11.89 20.44
C LEU A 193 15.26 -13.36 20.76
N LYS A 194 16.42 -13.61 21.39
CA LYS A 194 16.64 -14.84 22.15
C LYS A 194 15.43 -15.03 23.07
N GLN A 195 14.88 -16.23 23.08
CA GLN A 195 13.91 -16.67 24.08
C GLN A 195 14.45 -16.32 25.48
N ALA A 196 14.01 -15.20 26.04
CA ALA A 196 14.22 -14.92 27.46
C ALA A 196 13.20 -15.81 28.19
N GLN A 197 13.66 -16.98 28.63
CA GLN A 197 12.95 -17.78 29.61
C GLN A 197 12.85 -16.96 30.90
N ASP A 198 11.64 -16.54 31.24
CA ASP A 198 11.33 -16.05 32.58
C ASP A 198 11.48 -17.22 33.57
N PRO A 199 12.37 -17.15 34.59
CA PRO A 199 12.59 -18.24 35.54
C PRO A 199 11.46 -18.38 36.58
N SER A 200 10.45 -17.50 36.59
CA SER A 200 9.55 -17.35 37.75
C SER A 200 8.17 -18.02 37.65
N GLY A 201 7.79 -18.61 36.52
CA GLY A 201 6.61 -19.51 36.45
C GLY A 201 5.24 -18.89 36.80
N ALA A 202 5.09 -17.57 36.82
CA ALA A 202 3.82 -16.90 37.13
C ALA A 202 3.05 -16.55 35.85
N ARG A 203 1.92 -17.24 35.60
CA ARG A 203 0.97 -16.90 34.54
C ARG A 203 0.19 -15.64 34.91
N CYS A 204 0.44 -14.53 34.20
CA CYS A 204 -0.43 -13.36 34.28
C CYS A 204 -1.69 -13.61 33.43
N HIS A 205 -2.81 -13.85 34.11
CA HIS A 205 -4.12 -13.92 33.50
C HIS A 205 -4.62 -12.51 33.20
N ASP A 206 -4.57 -12.07 31.94
CA ASP A 206 -5.49 -11.05 31.43
C ASP A 206 -6.27 -11.60 30.24
N THR A 207 -7.56 -11.75 30.48
CA THR A 207 -8.55 -12.39 29.62
C THR A 207 -9.26 -11.32 28.78
N ARG A 208 -8.72 -10.95 27.61
CA ARG A 208 -9.52 -10.27 26.55
C ARG A 208 -8.89 -10.18 25.15
N THR A 209 -8.22 -11.23 24.69
CA THR A 209 -8.13 -11.51 23.24
C THR A 209 -7.91 -13.00 23.05
N ARG A 210 -8.97 -13.74 22.73
CA ARG A 210 -8.87 -15.16 22.35
C ARG A 210 -8.26 -15.22 20.95
N ALA A 211 -6.93 -15.10 20.87
CA ALA A 211 -6.19 -15.58 19.71
C ALA A 211 -6.33 -17.10 19.70
N VAL A 212 -6.92 -17.63 18.63
CA VAL A 212 -6.84 -19.04 18.30
C VAL A 212 -5.35 -19.43 18.26
N HIS A 213 -5.04 -20.58 18.84
CA HIS A 213 -3.71 -21.09 19.15
C HIS A 213 -2.58 -20.77 18.16
N GLY A 214 -1.42 -20.39 18.72
CA GLY A 214 -0.10 -20.78 18.18
C GLY A 214 0.71 -19.65 17.54
N VAL A 215 1.86 -19.34 18.19
CA VAL A 215 3.06 -18.72 17.61
C VAL A 215 2.90 -17.30 17.04
N ARG A 216 3.26 -16.27 17.84
CA ARG A 216 3.65 -14.96 17.29
C ARG A 216 5.03 -15.10 16.63
N THR A 217 5.08 -15.52 15.38
CA THR A 217 6.27 -15.40 14.54
C THR A 217 6.43 -13.95 14.10
N PRO A 218 7.51 -13.24 14.46
CA PRO A 218 7.77 -11.85 14.05
C PRO A 218 7.64 -11.65 12.54
N ASN A 219 8.04 -12.66 11.77
CA ASN A 219 8.06 -12.62 10.31
C ASN A 219 6.66 -12.57 9.66
N LEU A 220 5.61 -13.08 10.32
CA LEU A 220 4.24 -13.03 9.81
C LEU A 220 3.61 -11.64 9.95
N LEU A 221 4.03 -10.85 10.94
CA LEU A 221 3.61 -9.46 11.10
C LEU A 221 4.23 -8.58 10.01
N THR A 222 5.52 -8.77 9.72
CA THR A 222 6.24 -8.01 8.67
C THR A 222 5.76 -8.39 7.26
N ALA A 223 5.55 -9.68 6.98
CA ALA A 223 4.95 -10.11 5.72
C ALA A 223 3.51 -9.61 5.59
N GLY A 224 2.69 -9.71 6.63
CA GLY A 224 1.33 -9.17 6.62
C GLY A 224 1.27 -7.66 6.36
N ALA A 225 2.26 -6.88 6.80
CA ALA A 225 2.31 -5.44 6.56
C ALA A 225 2.42 -5.08 5.06
N THR A 226 2.98 -5.96 4.22
CA THR A 226 3.09 -5.73 2.77
C THR A 226 1.81 -6.10 2.01
N ALA A 227 0.79 -6.65 2.66
CA ALA A 227 -0.42 -7.15 2.00
C ALA A 227 -1.09 -6.07 1.12
N PHE A 228 -1.20 -4.86 1.65
CA PHE A 228 -1.85 -3.74 0.97
C PHE A 228 -1.03 -3.22 -0.21
N THR A 229 0.28 -3.04 -0.02
CA THR A 229 1.16 -2.52 -1.07
C THR A 229 1.42 -3.56 -2.15
N ALA A 230 1.58 -4.83 -1.78
CA ALA A 230 1.75 -5.95 -2.71
C ALA A 230 0.54 -6.10 -3.64
N THR A 231 -0.68 -5.85 -3.14
CA THR A 231 -1.89 -5.86 -3.97
C THR A 231 -1.76 -4.94 -5.18
N THR A 232 -1.24 -3.71 -5.00
CA THR A 232 -1.07 -2.76 -6.11
C THR A 232 -0.02 -3.24 -7.12
N ASN A 233 0.99 -3.99 -6.68
CA ASN A 233 1.93 -4.66 -7.58
C ASN A 233 1.25 -5.79 -8.37
N PHE A 234 0.39 -6.60 -7.73
CA PHE A 234 -0.37 -7.66 -8.41
C PHE A 234 -1.34 -7.11 -9.44
N THR A 235 -2.03 -6.01 -9.11
CA THR A 235 -3.00 -5.41 -10.01
C THR A 235 -2.37 -4.48 -11.06
N GLY A 236 -1.15 -4.01 -10.79
CA GLY A 236 -0.41 -3.03 -11.57
C GLY A 236 -0.97 -1.60 -11.51
N HIS A 237 -1.84 -1.29 -10.53
CA HIS A 237 -2.40 0.06 -10.43
C HIS A 237 -1.38 1.04 -9.88
N PRO A 238 -1.38 2.30 -10.35
CA PRO A 238 -0.50 3.31 -9.81
C PRO A 238 -0.90 3.60 -8.36
N ALA A 239 0.10 3.73 -7.49
CA ALA A 239 -0.06 4.04 -6.08
C ALA A 239 0.97 5.07 -5.65
N LEU A 240 0.57 5.98 -4.77
CA LEU A 240 1.41 7.03 -4.20
C LEU A 240 1.16 7.10 -2.70
N THR A 241 2.21 7.18 -1.89
CA THR A 241 2.09 7.41 -0.45
C THR A 241 2.39 8.86 -0.13
N ILE A 242 1.46 9.53 0.55
CA ILE A 242 1.57 10.91 1.01
C ILE A 242 1.55 10.97 2.54
N PRO A 243 2.31 11.88 3.16
CA PRO A 243 2.27 12.04 4.61
C PRO A 243 0.96 12.71 5.05
N VAL A 244 0.40 12.23 6.17
CA VAL A 244 -0.92 12.67 6.67
C VAL A 244 -0.94 13.01 8.15
N GLY A 245 0.17 12.80 8.86
CA GLY A 245 0.28 13.18 10.26
C GLY A 245 1.47 12.54 10.94
N LYS A 246 1.52 12.66 12.26
CA LYS A 246 2.44 11.95 13.12
C LYS A 246 1.67 11.24 14.22
N LEU A 247 2.18 10.11 14.70
CA LEU A 247 1.60 9.37 15.82
C LEU A 247 2.65 9.12 16.89
N CYS A 248 2.21 9.15 18.15
CA CYS A 248 3.02 8.71 19.28
C CYS A 248 3.16 7.18 19.31
N PRO A 249 4.25 6.66 19.90
CA PRO A 249 4.39 5.25 20.19
C PRO A 249 3.23 4.69 21.03
N LEU A 250 2.84 3.45 20.76
CA LEU A 250 1.88 2.76 21.62
C LEU A 250 2.48 2.60 23.02
N PRO A 251 1.66 2.54 24.08
CA PRO A 251 2.16 2.33 25.44
C PRO A 251 3.07 1.10 25.61
N VAL A 252 2.83 0.05 24.82
CA VAL A 252 3.63 -1.19 24.85
C VAL A 252 5.02 -1.03 24.22
N ASP A 253 5.22 -0.01 23.39
CA ASP A 253 6.49 0.25 22.70
C ASP A 253 7.34 1.30 23.43
N ARG A 254 6.82 1.86 24.54
CA ARG A 254 7.52 2.84 25.37
C ARG A 254 8.39 2.12 26.39
N VAL A 255 9.69 2.25 26.23
CA VAL A 255 10.72 1.67 27.12
C VAL A 255 11.19 2.71 28.14
N SER A 256 11.15 3.99 27.78
CA SER A 256 11.57 5.10 28.63
C SER A 256 10.60 6.29 28.55
N ALA A 257 10.64 7.18 29.55
CA ALA A 257 9.85 8.42 29.54
C ALA A 257 10.24 9.36 28.38
N ALA A 258 11.40 9.19 27.75
CA ALA A 258 11.77 9.94 26.55
C ALA A 258 10.91 9.53 25.34
N ASP A 259 10.37 8.30 25.33
CA ASP A 259 9.60 7.76 24.22
C ASP A 259 8.21 8.42 24.11
N ASP A 260 7.73 9.05 25.18
CA ASP A 260 6.49 9.85 25.18
C ASP A 260 6.56 11.06 24.25
N SER A 261 7.78 11.54 23.95
CA SER A 261 8.01 12.70 23.09
C SER A 261 8.24 12.33 21.61
N ILE A 262 8.34 11.04 21.30
CA ILE A 262 8.61 10.56 19.95
C ILE A 262 7.32 10.69 19.11
N LEU A 263 7.46 11.27 17.92
CA LEU A 263 6.39 11.37 16.93
C LEU A 263 6.88 10.77 15.62
N LEU A 264 6.24 9.69 15.17
CA LEU A 264 6.59 9.00 13.94
C LEU A 264 5.61 9.37 12.82
N PRO A 265 6.09 9.63 11.58
CA PRO A 265 5.24 10.02 10.48
C PRO A 265 4.27 8.89 10.10
N VAL A 266 3.09 9.29 9.64
CA VAL A 266 2.06 8.40 9.10
C VAL A 266 1.84 8.74 7.65
N GLY A 267 1.87 7.71 6.80
CA GLY A 267 1.53 7.80 5.39
C GLY A 267 0.10 7.34 5.11
N MET A 268 -0.50 7.92 4.08
CA MET A 268 -1.70 7.42 3.41
C MET A 268 -1.32 7.07 1.99
N MET A 269 -1.62 5.83 1.58
CA MET A 269 -1.44 5.39 0.21
C MET A 269 -2.73 5.68 -0.56
N ILE A 270 -2.61 6.45 -1.62
CA ILE A 270 -3.66 6.69 -2.61
C ILE A 270 -3.37 5.83 -3.85
N VAL A 271 -4.40 5.23 -4.42
CA VAL A 271 -4.29 4.32 -5.58
C VAL A 271 -5.27 4.75 -6.65
N GLY A 272 -4.76 4.85 -7.87
CA GLY A 272 -5.45 5.43 -9.01
C GLY A 272 -5.97 4.37 -9.96
N LYS A 273 -6.67 4.82 -11.01
CA LYS A 273 -7.03 3.98 -12.15
C LYS A 273 -5.77 3.58 -12.93
N TYR A 274 -5.86 2.49 -13.66
CA TYR A 274 -4.78 2.00 -14.50
C TYR A 274 -4.33 3.09 -15.49
N TRP A 275 -3.03 3.41 -15.53
CA TRP A 275 -2.43 4.50 -16.33
C TRP A 275 -2.89 5.94 -16.00
N ASP A 276 -3.42 6.17 -14.80
CA ASP A 276 -3.85 7.50 -14.35
C ASP A 276 -3.07 7.97 -13.12
N GLU A 277 -1.75 8.02 -13.26
CA GLU A 277 -0.83 8.58 -12.26
C GLU A 277 -1.10 10.07 -12.02
N THR A 278 -1.51 10.78 -13.08
CA THR A 278 -1.76 12.22 -13.08
C THR A 278 -2.90 12.64 -12.15
N THR A 279 -3.95 11.82 -12.02
CA THR A 279 -4.99 12.05 -11.01
C THR A 279 -4.43 11.91 -9.59
N LEU A 280 -3.55 10.93 -9.33
CA LEU A 280 -2.94 10.76 -8.01
C LEU A 280 -2.09 11.97 -7.62
N PHE A 281 -1.31 12.47 -8.58
CA PHE A 281 -0.53 13.69 -8.42
C PHE A 281 -1.43 14.89 -8.12
N ARG A 282 -2.50 15.10 -8.88
CA ARG A 282 -3.45 16.18 -8.58
C ARG A 282 -4.07 16.08 -7.18
N VAL A 283 -4.41 14.88 -6.71
CA VAL A 283 -4.95 14.67 -5.37
C VAL A 283 -3.90 14.92 -4.29
N ALA A 284 -2.66 14.48 -4.51
CA ALA A 284 -1.54 14.73 -3.60
C ALA A 284 -1.22 16.24 -3.49
N ASP A 285 -1.21 16.95 -4.62
CA ASP A 285 -1.04 18.41 -4.69
C ASP A 285 -2.09 19.14 -3.84
N ALA A 286 -3.35 18.75 -4.03
CA ALA A 286 -4.47 19.34 -3.30
C ALA A 286 -4.39 19.06 -1.79
N TRP A 287 -3.93 17.87 -1.41
CA TRP A 287 -3.70 17.52 0.00
C TRP A 287 -2.57 18.35 0.61
N GLU A 288 -1.40 18.38 -0.03
CA GLU A 288 -0.22 19.12 0.43
C GLU A 288 -0.50 20.63 0.54
N GLY A 289 -1.25 21.20 -0.40
CA GLY A 289 -1.63 22.60 -0.38
C GLY A 289 -2.72 22.97 0.63
N SER A 290 -3.51 21.98 1.10
CA SER A 290 -4.65 22.23 2.01
C SER A 290 -4.37 21.90 3.47
N TYR A 291 -3.39 21.03 3.75
CA TYR A 291 -3.14 20.52 5.10
C TYR A 291 -1.65 20.52 5.45
N ASP A 292 -1.31 21.20 6.55
CA ASP A 292 -0.01 21.02 7.20
C ASP A 292 -0.03 19.73 8.02
N TRP A 293 0.37 18.63 7.38
CA TRP A 293 0.45 17.32 8.02
C TRP A 293 1.49 17.26 9.14
N THR A 294 2.47 18.18 9.18
CA THR A 294 3.53 18.16 10.20
C THR A 294 3.04 18.64 11.56
N ALA A 295 1.97 19.45 11.56
CA ALA A 295 1.27 19.97 12.72
C ALA A 295 0.18 19.02 13.25
N LEU A 296 -0.05 17.89 12.58
CA LEU A 296 -1.04 16.89 12.99
C LEU A 296 -0.38 15.83 13.88
N SER A 297 -0.86 15.72 15.12
CA SER A 297 -0.41 14.77 16.16
C SER A 297 -1.54 13.93 16.69
#